data_AF-A0A920EYY4-F1
#
_entry.id   AF-A0A920EYY4-F1
#
_cell.length_a   1.000
_cell.length_b   1.000
_cell.length_c   1.000
_cell.angle_alpha   90.00
_cell.angle_beta   90.00
_cell.angle_gamma   90.00
#
_symmetry.space_group_name_H-M   'P 1'
#
loop_
_entity.id
_entity.type
_entity.pdbx_description
1 polymer ?
#
loop_
_entity_poly.entity_id
_entity_poly.type
_entity_poly.pdbx_seq_one_letter_code
_entity_poly.pdbx_strand_id
1 'polypeptide(L)'
;MSPYITHGILSLEEVYDTLTKKYNLRPDHKFINELMWRQFFHHVWTKKGANIFSSLAEELVPKSFYRSELPGDITRAKTGLAAIDKTIKGLYESGYIHNHARMWLAAYIVHFRKVYWKVGADWMYSLLVDGDLASNHLSWQWVAGASRSSIYIFNAENVKKFGPEEFCVKGTSLDKSYSELSDLALSRKTIGNELITEDELIPFEPPLIKSYPPIDLPDIRNANLDDFFLIHPWNIGFSDETSSKMRKVGIVFEEFHKKWPWSTVKWNFVLKSMEEACDDIFICRDASQIGKCLSTYNQHLEEIPRFPFDRVNMIFEKNRSGTTAILSFFLEVLEKIEKQLRDIKQLFMGW
;
A
#
# COMPACT_ATOMS: atom_id res chain seq x y z
N MET A 1 1.64 11.78 -7.00
CA MET A 1 2.90 11.72 -6.21
C MET A 1 3.11 10.40 -5.51
N SER A 2 2.06 9.71 -5.02
CA SER A 2 2.23 8.48 -4.22
C SER A 2 3.06 7.38 -4.88
N PRO A 3 2.98 7.07 -6.19
CA PRO A 3 3.88 6.07 -6.80
C PRO A 3 5.36 6.42 -6.65
N TYR A 4 5.70 7.69 -6.90
CA TYR A 4 7.07 8.20 -6.79
C TYR A 4 7.61 8.13 -5.36
N ILE A 5 6.76 8.37 -4.36
CA ILE A 5 7.13 8.25 -2.95
C ILE A 5 7.24 6.78 -2.51
N THR A 6 6.32 5.92 -2.94
CA THR A 6 6.35 4.48 -2.62
C THR A 6 7.60 3.82 -3.17
N HIS A 7 8.04 4.24 -4.36
CA HIS A 7 9.21 3.70 -5.04
C HIS A 7 10.51 4.48 -4.77
N GLY A 8 10.49 5.47 -3.86
CA GLY A 8 11.65 6.25 -3.46
C GLY A 8 12.29 7.04 -4.62
N ILE A 9 11.54 7.33 -5.69
CA ILE A 9 11.95 8.27 -6.74
C ILE A 9 11.96 9.70 -6.18
N LEU A 10 11.02 9.97 -5.28
CA LEU A 10 11.02 11.16 -4.43
C LEU A 10 11.06 10.68 -2.98
N SER A 11 11.99 11.20 -2.18
CA SER A 11 11.97 10.93 -0.75
C SER A 11 10.86 11.75 -0.07
N LEU A 12 10.37 11.25 1.06
CA LEU A 12 9.36 11.97 1.83
C LEU A 12 9.91 13.27 2.42
N GLU A 13 11.19 13.27 2.81
CA GLU A 13 11.88 14.43 3.38
C GLU A 13 12.00 15.55 2.34
N GLU A 14 12.47 15.24 1.12
CA GLU A 14 12.54 16.23 0.03
C GLU A 14 11.17 16.84 -0.26
N VAL A 15 10.11 16.01 -0.30
CA VAL A 15 8.75 16.49 -0.52
C VAL A 15 8.29 17.40 0.62
N TYR A 16 8.52 16.99 1.87
CA TYR A 16 8.14 17.77 3.06
C TYR A 16 8.89 19.11 3.10
N ASP A 17 10.20 19.09 3.00
CA ASP A 17 11.07 20.28 3.06
C ASP A 17 10.77 21.25 1.93
N THR A 18 10.63 20.74 0.70
CA THR A 18 10.33 21.59 -0.46
C THR A 18 8.99 22.28 -0.30
N LEU A 19 7.94 21.56 0.12
CA LEU A 19 6.59 22.12 0.20
C LEU A 19 6.42 23.05 1.41
N THR A 20 7.01 22.71 2.56
CA THR A 20 6.99 23.59 3.74
C THR A 20 7.76 24.87 3.47
N LYS A 21 8.95 24.82 2.85
CA LYS A 21 9.72 26.02 2.49
C LYS A 21 9.03 26.86 1.41
N LYS A 22 8.51 26.23 0.35
CA LYS A 22 7.93 26.95 -0.80
C LYS A 22 6.55 27.56 -0.50
N TYR A 23 5.72 26.88 0.28
CA TYR A 23 4.34 27.30 0.53
C TYR A 23 4.05 27.66 1.99
N ASN A 24 5.08 27.68 2.85
CA ASN A 24 4.95 27.94 4.28
C ASN A 24 3.88 27.06 4.96
N LEU A 25 3.82 25.77 4.56
CA LEU A 25 2.83 24.84 5.09
C LEU A 25 3.10 24.57 6.57
N ARG A 26 2.06 24.73 7.38
CA ARG A 26 2.10 24.39 8.80
C ARG A 26 2.03 22.86 9.01
N PRO A 27 2.53 22.34 10.14
CA PRO A 27 2.45 20.91 10.46
C PRO A 27 1.04 20.31 10.45
N ASP A 28 0.01 21.11 10.76
CA ASP A 28 -1.39 20.68 10.79
C ASP A 28 -2.09 20.75 9.42
N HIS A 29 -1.38 21.18 8.38
CA HIS A 29 -1.92 21.26 7.04
C HIS A 29 -2.31 19.86 6.53
N LYS A 30 -3.49 19.74 5.90
CA LYS A 30 -4.06 18.46 5.46
C LYS A 30 -3.09 17.61 4.64
N PHE A 31 -2.36 18.24 3.71
CA PHE A 31 -1.37 17.52 2.91
C PHE A 31 -0.24 16.92 3.75
N ILE A 32 0.24 17.65 4.78
CA ILE A 32 1.28 17.15 5.69
C ILE A 32 0.74 15.98 6.50
N ASN A 33 -0.52 16.05 6.94
CA ASN A 33 -1.17 14.92 7.62
C ASN A 33 -1.19 13.65 6.76
N GLU A 34 -1.43 13.75 5.45
CA GLU A 34 -1.37 12.59 4.54
C GLU A 34 0.04 11.99 4.46
N LEU A 35 1.09 12.82 4.46
CA LEU A 35 2.49 12.33 4.53
C LEU A 35 2.77 11.64 5.88
N MET A 36 2.23 12.19 6.97
CA MET A 36 2.39 11.64 8.31
C MET A 36 1.67 10.30 8.48
N TRP A 37 0.51 10.10 7.84
CA TRP A 37 -0.17 8.80 7.82
C TRP A 37 0.71 7.70 7.24
N ARG A 38 1.43 8.00 6.14
CA ARG A 38 2.40 7.07 5.58
C ARG A 38 3.48 6.70 6.61
N GLN A 39 4.09 7.69 7.26
CA GLN A 39 5.14 7.45 8.26
C GLN A 39 4.62 6.67 9.47
N PHE A 40 3.41 6.98 9.93
CA PHE A 40 2.75 6.23 10.99
C PHE A 40 2.61 4.74 10.64
N PHE A 41 2.13 4.41 9.44
CA PHE A 41 1.99 3.02 9.02
C PHE A 41 3.33 2.28 8.94
N HIS A 42 4.39 2.94 8.46
CA HIS A 42 5.75 2.37 8.48
C HIS A 42 6.30 2.20 9.90
N HIS A 43 6.01 3.14 10.80
CA HIS A 43 6.37 3.03 12.21
C HIS A 43 5.68 1.81 12.86
N VAL A 44 4.38 1.65 12.63
CA VAL A 44 3.62 0.47 13.10
C VAL A 44 4.23 -0.82 12.54
N TRP A 45 4.57 -0.86 11.25
CA TRP A 45 5.22 -2.02 10.66
C TRP A 45 6.57 -2.32 11.31
N THR A 46 7.41 -1.30 11.55
CA THR A 46 8.70 -1.47 12.24
C THR A 46 8.53 -2.07 13.64
N LYS A 47 7.43 -1.75 14.34
CA LYS A 47 7.14 -2.28 15.68
C LYS A 47 6.44 -3.63 15.68
N LYS A 48 5.63 -3.93 14.67
CA LYS A 48 4.78 -5.14 14.61
C LYS A 48 5.34 -6.23 13.71
N GLY A 49 6.27 -5.91 12.82
CA GLY A 49 6.85 -6.86 11.85
C GLY A 49 5.75 -7.53 11.02
N ALA A 50 5.87 -8.85 10.83
CA ALA A 50 4.90 -9.64 10.09
C ALA A 50 3.48 -9.65 10.70
N ASN A 51 3.28 -9.20 11.95
CA ASN A 51 1.95 -9.15 12.57
C ASN A 51 1.01 -8.16 11.89
N ILE A 52 1.49 -7.23 11.05
CA ILE A 52 0.61 -6.36 10.24
C ILE A 52 -0.18 -7.15 9.18
N PHE A 53 0.18 -8.41 8.93
CA PHE A 53 -0.54 -9.31 8.03
C PHE A 53 -1.61 -10.14 8.75
N SER A 54 -1.82 -9.86 10.04
CA SER A 54 -2.86 -10.42 10.90
C SER A 54 -3.61 -9.27 11.59
N SER A 55 -4.83 -9.53 12.08
CA SER A 55 -5.62 -8.53 12.80
C SER A 55 -4.90 -8.10 14.09
N LEU A 56 -4.72 -6.79 14.26
CA LEU A 56 -4.04 -6.19 15.42
C LEU A 56 -4.98 -5.95 16.61
N ALA A 57 -6.29 -6.05 16.40
CA ALA A 57 -7.35 -5.99 17.39
C ALA A 57 -8.30 -7.19 17.23
N GLU A 58 -9.13 -7.42 18.24
CA GLU A 58 -10.21 -8.39 18.17
C GLU A 58 -11.19 -8.03 17.06
N GLU A 59 -11.52 -9.02 16.21
CA GLU A 59 -12.42 -8.82 15.08
C GLU A 59 -13.88 -8.76 15.57
N LEU A 60 -14.63 -7.76 15.10
CA LEU A 60 -16.01 -7.50 15.56
C LEU A 60 -17.04 -8.56 15.13
N VAL A 61 -16.68 -9.41 14.16
CA VAL A 61 -17.52 -10.52 13.69
C VAL A 61 -16.67 -11.79 13.57
N PRO A 62 -17.27 -12.99 13.70
CA PRO A 62 -16.54 -14.25 13.59
C PRO A 62 -15.87 -14.42 12.22
N LYS A 63 -14.64 -14.96 12.21
CA LYS A 63 -13.92 -15.29 10.97
C LYS A 63 -14.71 -16.17 9.99
N SER A 64 -15.60 -17.02 10.51
CA SER A 64 -16.48 -17.90 9.73
C SER A 64 -17.54 -17.16 8.90
N PHE A 65 -17.72 -15.86 9.11
CA PHE A 65 -18.60 -15.04 8.28
C PHE A 65 -17.92 -14.67 6.95
N TYR A 66 -16.59 -14.70 6.91
CA TYR A 66 -15.83 -14.25 5.75
C TYR A 66 -15.52 -15.38 4.76
N ARG A 67 -15.52 -15.02 3.48
CA ARG A 67 -14.99 -15.76 2.35
C ARG A 67 -13.47 -15.61 2.33
N SER A 68 -12.79 -16.67 1.92
CA SER A 68 -11.34 -16.71 1.71
C SER A 68 -10.89 -16.19 0.34
N GLU A 69 -11.83 -15.91 -0.56
CA GLU A 69 -11.55 -15.51 -1.94
C GLU A 69 -12.47 -14.36 -2.38
N LEU A 70 -12.01 -13.57 -3.35
CA LEU A 70 -12.82 -12.52 -3.96
C LEU A 70 -13.89 -13.12 -4.87
N PRO A 71 -15.17 -12.74 -4.68
CA PRO A 71 -16.24 -13.12 -5.59
C PRO A 71 -16.00 -12.60 -7.02
N GLY A 72 -16.49 -13.36 -8.00
CA GLY A 72 -16.24 -13.05 -9.42
C GLY A 72 -16.83 -11.74 -9.93
N ASP A 73 -17.88 -11.22 -9.30
CA ASP A 73 -18.44 -9.90 -9.59
C ASP A 73 -17.54 -8.76 -9.07
N ILE A 74 -16.71 -8.98 -8.04
CA ILE A 74 -15.64 -8.03 -7.70
C ILE A 74 -14.53 -8.10 -8.74
N THR A 75 -14.00 -9.29 -9.03
CA THR A 75 -12.86 -9.42 -9.94
C THR A 75 -13.17 -9.02 -11.38
N ARG A 76 -14.46 -8.98 -11.76
CA ARG A 76 -14.92 -8.53 -13.09
C ARG A 76 -15.56 -7.15 -13.10
N ALA A 77 -15.54 -6.41 -11.99
CA ALA A 77 -16.19 -5.08 -11.88
C ALA A 77 -17.67 -5.10 -12.33
N LYS A 78 -18.43 -6.06 -11.78
CA LYS A 78 -19.81 -6.39 -12.14
C LYS A 78 -20.71 -6.51 -10.90
N THR A 79 -20.53 -5.61 -9.95
CA THR A 79 -21.32 -5.57 -8.71
C THR A 79 -22.71 -4.97 -8.91
N GLY A 80 -22.89 -4.19 -10.00
CA GLY A 80 -24.08 -3.37 -10.23
C GLY A 80 -24.05 -2.06 -9.46
N LEU A 81 -22.95 -1.73 -8.77
CA LEU A 81 -22.78 -0.48 -8.05
C LEU A 81 -21.75 0.37 -8.78
N ALA A 82 -22.21 1.48 -9.38
CA ALA A 82 -21.35 2.35 -10.19
C ALA A 82 -20.09 2.78 -9.43
N ALA A 83 -20.23 3.09 -8.13
CA ALA A 83 -19.09 3.46 -7.30
C ALA A 83 -18.00 2.40 -7.24
N ILE A 84 -18.40 1.13 -7.14
CA ILE A 84 -17.50 -0.01 -6.98
C ILE A 84 -16.94 -0.41 -8.34
N ASP A 85 -17.80 -0.58 -9.34
CA ASP A 85 -17.42 -1.06 -10.67
C ASP A 85 -16.47 -0.07 -11.36
N LYS A 86 -16.74 1.24 -11.28
CA LYS A 86 -15.83 2.27 -11.83
C LYS A 86 -14.50 2.33 -11.07
N THR A 87 -14.52 2.14 -9.74
CA THR A 87 -13.28 2.08 -8.95
C THR A 87 -12.40 0.91 -9.41
N ILE A 88 -12.99 -0.27 -9.58
CA ILE A 88 -12.25 -1.48 -9.98
C ILE A 88 -11.70 -1.32 -11.41
N LYS A 89 -12.51 -0.81 -12.34
CA LYS A 89 -12.07 -0.53 -13.72
C LYS A 89 -10.90 0.47 -13.74
N GLY A 90 -11.02 1.60 -13.05
CA GLY A 90 -9.95 2.59 -12.94
C GLY A 90 -8.68 2.04 -12.28
N LEU A 91 -8.83 1.18 -11.26
CA LEU A 91 -7.71 0.46 -10.65
C LEU A 91 -7.00 -0.45 -11.65
N TYR A 92 -7.73 -1.18 -12.49
CA TYR A 92 -7.13 -2.09 -13.46
C TYR A 92 -6.47 -1.35 -14.63
N GLU A 93 -7.08 -0.26 -15.09
CA GLU A 93 -6.59 0.54 -16.21
C GLU A 93 -5.33 1.33 -15.84
N SER A 94 -5.33 1.99 -14.67
CA SER A 94 -4.28 2.95 -14.29
C SER A 94 -3.36 2.44 -13.16
N GLY A 95 -3.77 1.41 -12.44
CA GLY A 95 -3.09 1.00 -11.20
C GLY A 95 -3.19 2.05 -10.09
N TYR A 96 -4.13 2.99 -10.17
CA TYR A 96 -4.32 4.03 -9.16
C TYR A 96 -5.80 4.31 -8.93
N ILE A 97 -6.17 4.52 -7.66
CA ILE A 97 -7.48 5.02 -7.25
C ILE A 97 -7.35 6.00 -6.09
N HIS A 98 -8.26 6.99 -6.05
CA HIS A 98 -8.32 7.99 -4.98
C HIS A 98 -8.61 7.35 -3.61
N ASN A 99 -8.15 7.96 -2.52
CA ASN A 99 -8.25 7.37 -1.18
C ASN A 99 -9.70 7.07 -0.75
N HIS A 100 -10.66 7.95 -1.03
CA HIS A 100 -12.08 7.67 -0.73
C HIS A 100 -12.58 6.42 -1.47
N ALA A 101 -12.22 6.25 -2.74
CA ALA A 101 -12.60 5.08 -3.52
C ALA A 101 -11.96 3.79 -2.97
N ARG A 102 -10.72 3.86 -2.46
CA ARG A 102 -10.08 2.74 -1.73
C ARG A 102 -10.90 2.34 -0.51
N MET A 103 -11.34 3.32 0.28
CA MET A 103 -12.13 3.08 1.48
C MET A 103 -13.51 2.49 1.15
N TRP A 104 -14.19 2.99 0.12
CA TRP A 104 -15.47 2.43 -0.34
C TRP A 104 -15.33 0.99 -0.82
N LEU A 105 -14.33 0.74 -1.68
CA LEU A 105 -14.07 -0.60 -2.20
C LEU A 105 -13.72 -1.58 -1.08
N ALA A 106 -12.87 -1.18 -0.14
CA ALA A 106 -12.52 -2.00 1.02
C ALA A 106 -13.74 -2.27 1.91
N ALA A 107 -14.54 -1.25 2.22
CA ALA A 107 -15.74 -1.41 3.03
C ALA A 107 -16.75 -2.33 2.35
N TYR A 108 -16.93 -2.20 1.04
CA TYR A 108 -17.83 -3.06 0.28
C TYR A 108 -17.37 -4.52 0.29
N ILE A 109 -16.09 -4.77 0.01
CA ILE A 109 -15.51 -6.11 0.01
C ILE A 109 -15.62 -6.76 1.39
N VAL A 110 -15.26 -6.05 2.46
CA VAL A 110 -15.27 -6.60 3.83
C VAL A 110 -16.68 -6.74 4.37
N HIS A 111 -17.45 -5.65 4.37
CA HIS A 111 -18.69 -5.57 5.15
C HIS A 111 -19.90 -6.05 4.37
N PHE A 112 -19.91 -5.91 3.05
CA PHE A 112 -21.09 -6.19 2.24
C PHE A 112 -20.92 -7.42 1.34
N ARG A 113 -19.70 -7.81 1.01
CA ARG A 113 -19.39 -9.08 0.33
C ARG A 113 -18.85 -10.16 1.23
N LYS A 114 -18.58 -9.81 2.50
CA LYS A 114 -18.07 -10.69 3.53
C LYS A 114 -16.82 -11.40 3.05
N VAL A 115 -15.83 -10.65 2.57
CA VAL A 115 -14.50 -11.16 2.22
C VAL A 115 -13.53 -10.77 3.32
N TYR A 116 -12.64 -11.69 3.70
CA TYR A 116 -11.65 -11.38 4.73
C TYR A 116 -10.75 -10.23 4.29
N TRP A 117 -10.52 -9.24 5.15
CA TRP A 117 -9.83 -7.99 4.79
C TRP A 117 -8.47 -8.22 4.12
N LYS A 118 -7.74 -9.25 4.56
CA LYS A 118 -6.41 -9.57 4.01
C LYS A 118 -6.48 -9.99 2.54
N VAL A 119 -7.54 -10.70 2.14
CA VAL A 119 -7.75 -11.13 0.75
C VAL A 119 -7.91 -9.90 -0.16
N GLY A 120 -8.70 -8.92 0.28
CA GLY A 120 -8.86 -7.66 -0.43
C GLY A 120 -7.59 -6.80 -0.42
N ALA A 121 -6.87 -6.77 0.71
CA ALA A 121 -5.61 -6.05 0.86
C ALA A 121 -4.52 -6.60 -0.08
N ASP A 122 -4.33 -7.92 -0.13
CA ASP A 122 -3.35 -8.58 -1.00
C ASP A 122 -3.67 -8.33 -2.47
N TRP A 123 -4.95 -8.45 -2.86
CA TRP A 123 -5.41 -8.15 -4.21
C TRP A 123 -5.19 -6.68 -4.61
N MET A 124 -5.60 -5.73 -3.77
CA MET A 124 -5.43 -4.30 -4.07
C MET A 124 -3.94 -3.90 -4.11
N TYR A 125 -3.12 -4.45 -3.22
CA TYR A 125 -1.66 -4.23 -3.23
C TYR A 125 -1.03 -4.64 -4.57
N SER A 126 -1.45 -5.80 -5.11
CA SER A 126 -0.91 -6.31 -6.37
C SER A 126 -1.22 -5.40 -7.56
N LEU A 127 -2.31 -4.64 -7.49
CA LEU A 127 -2.79 -3.80 -8.59
C LEU A 127 -2.29 -2.35 -8.50
N LEU A 128 -2.16 -1.82 -7.28
CA LEU A 128 -1.76 -0.44 -7.03
C LEU A 128 -0.30 -0.20 -7.37
N VAL A 129 -0.03 0.73 -8.30
CA VAL A 129 1.33 1.23 -8.57
C VAL A 129 1.94 1.79 -7.29
N ASP A 130 1.18 2.57 -6.52
CA ASP A 130 1.61 3.06 -5.20
C ASP A 130 1.42 2.07 -4.05
N GLY A 131 1.16 0.80 -4.36
CA GLY A 131 0.89 -0.25 -3.38
C GLY A 131 2.08 -0.49 -2.46
N ASP A 132 1.94 0.01 -1.24
CA ASP A 132 2.86 -0.08 -0.11
C ASP A 132 2.27 -1.00 0.96
N LEU A 133 3.00 -2.03 1.42
CA LEU A 133 2.45 -3.06 2.31
C LEU A 133 1.98 -2.49 3.66
N ALA A 134 2.73 -1.56 4.25
CA ALA A 134 2.31 -0.92 5.51
C ALA A 134 1.03 -0.12 5.31
N SER A 135 1.07 0.84 4.39
CA SER A 135 -0.05 1.76 4.14
C SER A 135 -1.30 1.01 3.72
N ASN A 136 -1.17 0.03 2.83
CA ASN A 136 -2.29 -0.75 2.33
C ASN A 136 -2.89 -1.64 3.43
N HIS A 137 -2.12 -2.57 4.00
CA HIS A 137 -2.68 -3.56 4.91
C HIS A 137 -3.22 -2.95 6.20
N LEU A 138 -2.56 -1.92 6.75
CA LEU A 138 -3.06 -1.23 7.95
C LEU A 138 -4.31 -0.37 7.66
N SER A 139 -4.45 0.20 6.46
CA SER A 139 -5.68 0.88 6.04
C SER A 139 -6.84 -0.10 5.89
N TRP A 140 -6.61 -1.28 5.31
CA TRP A 140 -7.62 -2.33 5.23
C TRP A 140 -8.08 -2.81 6.62
N GLN A 141 -7.13 -2.97 7.56
CA GLN A 141 -7.47 -3.28 8.94
C GLN A 141 -8.30 -2.16 9.60
N TRP A 142 -7.97 -0.89 9.33
CA TRP A 142 -8.73 0.24 9.84
C TRP A 142 -10.17 0.26 9.33
N VAL A 143 -10.39 -0.09 8.05
CA VAL A 143 -11.74 -0.20 7.47
C VAL A 143 -12.51 -1.37 8.06
N ALA A 144 -11.85 -2.51 8.25
CA ALA A 144 -12.43 -3.73 8.78
C ALA A 144 -12.67 -3.70 10.30
N GLY A 145 -12.16 -2.69 11.01
CA GLY A 145 -12.12 -2.67 12.47
C GLY A 145 -11.12 -3.62 13.10
N ALA A 146 -10.25 -4.23 12.30
CA ALA A 146 -9.22 -5.17 12.74
C ALA A 146 -7.98 -4.50 13.40
N SER A 147 -7.95 -3.17 13.49
CA SER A 147 -6.91 -2.42 14.22
C SER A 147 -7.44 -1.50 15.33
N ARG A 148 -8.75 -1.26 15.41
CA ARG A 148 -9.35 -0.29 16.36
C ARG A 148 -10.78 -0.58 16.82
N SER A 149 -11.25 -1.82 16.70
CA SER A 149 -12.57 -2.29 17.19
C SER A 149 -13.75 -1.39 16.78
N SER A 150 -13.67 -0.77 15.61
CA SER A 150 -14.70 0.07 15.00
C SER A 150 -14.54 0.03 13.48
N ILE A 151 -15.65 -0.08 12.75
CA ILE A 151 -15.64 -0.25 11.30
C ILE A 151 -15.77 1.08 10.57
N TYR A 152 -15.33 1.11 9.31
CA TYR A 152 -15.72 2.15 8.36
C TYR A 152 -16.74 1.58 7.37
N ILE A 153 -17.82 2.32 7.16
CA ILE A 153 -18.86 2.06 6.17
C ILE A 153 -19.19 3.36 5.44
N PHE A 154 -19.88 3.24 4.31
CA PHE A 154 -20.29 4.37 3.47
C PHE A 154 -21.69 4.12 2.91
N ASN A 155 -22.44 5.20 2.66
CA ASN A 155 -23.77 5.16 2.06
C ASN A 155 -23.81 6.04 0.79
N ALA A 156 -24.98 6.13 0.14
CA ALA A 156 -25.16 6.95 -1.06
C ALA A 156 -24.84 8.44 -0.85
N GLU A 157 -25.13 9.01 0.33
CA GLU A 157 -24.80 10.40 0.65
C GLU A 157 -23.29 10.64 0.74
N ASN A 158 -22.55 9.67 1.31
CA ASN A 158 -21.09 9.72 1.36
C ASN A 158 -20.49 9.73 -0.05
N VAL A 159 -20.96 8.85 -0.94
CA VAL A 159 -20.52 8.82 -2.34
C VAL A 159 -20.89 10.11 -3.05
N LYS A 160 -22.12 10.62 -2.87
CA LYS A 160 -22.55 11.90 -3.45
C LYS A 160 -21.68 13.08 -3.00
N LYS A 161 -21.21 13.07 -1.75
CA LYS A 161 -20.41 14.17 -1.17
C LYS A 161 -18.95 14.17 -1.64
N PHE A 162 -18.35 12.99 -1.79
CA PHE A 162 -16.90 12.87 -2.01
C PHE A 162 -16.52 12.23 -3.35
N GLY A 163 -17.50 11.74 -4.10
CA GLY A 163 -17.33 11.08 -5.39
C GLY A 163 -17.82 11.93 -6.55
N PRO A 164 -17.33 11.63 -7.76
CA PRO A 164 -17.93 12.15 -8.98
C PRO A 164 -19.39 11.70 -9.12
N GLU A 165 -20.19 12.47 -9.87
CA GLU A 165 -21.63 12.21 -10.06
C GLU A 165 -21.89 10.82 -10.64
N GLU A 166 -21.02 10.35 -11.54
CA GLU A 166 -21.12 9.04 -12.17
C GLU A 166 -20.83 7.87 -11.23
N PHE A 167 -20.34 8.10 -10.01
CA PHE A 167 -20.20 7.06 -8.97
C PHE A 167 -21.51 6.87 -8.18
N CYS A 168 -22.58 7.59 -8.50
CA CYS A 168 -23.84 7.55 -7.75
C CYS A 168 -24.34 6.12 -7.49
N VAL A 169 -24.71 5.86 -6.22
CA VAL A 169 -25.34 4.61 -5.77
C VAL A 169 -26.70 4.87 -5.10
N LYS A 170 -27.34 5.99 -5.44
CA LYS A 170 -28.70 6.30 -4.98
C LYS A 170 -29.68 5.29 -5.56
N GLY A 171 -30.65 4.83 -4.76
CA GLY A 171 -31.61 3.79 -5.15
C GLY A 171 -31.07 2.35 -5.12
N THR A 172 -29.85 2.14 -4.62
CA THR A 172 -29.23 0.80 -4.44
C THR A 172 -29.34 0.34 -2.98
N SER A 173 -28.86 -0.86 -2.64
CA SER A 173 -28.83 -1.32 -1.23
C SER A 173 -27.87 -0.51 -0.35
N LEU A 174 -27.03 0.35 -0.93
CA LEU A 174 -26.19 1.31 -0.20
C LEU A 174 -26.90 2.64 0.08
N ASP A 175 -28.10 2.86 -0.46
CA ASP A 175 -28.95 4.02 -0.17
C ASP A 175 -29.76 3.78 1.11
N LYS A 176 -29.04 3.69 2.23
CA LYS A 176 -29.57 3.40 3.57
C LYS A 176 -28.94 4.30 4.61
N SER A 177 -29.55 4.34 5.80
CA SER A 177 -28.96 5.02 6.95
C SER A 177 -27.67 4.30 7.41
N TYR A 178 -26.78 5.04 8.08
CA TYR A 178 -25.58 4.46 8.69
C TYR A 178 -25.90 3.36 9.70
N SER A 179 -27.02 3.48 10.44
CA SER A 179 -27.45 2.46 11.40
C SER A 179 -27.78 1.15 10.69
N GLU A 180 -28.62 1.19 9.65
CA GLU A 180 -28.99 -0.01 8.88
C GLU A 180 -27.79 -0.68 8.22
N LEU A 181 -26.87 0.13 7.67
CA LEU A 181 -25.65 -0.40 7.06
C LEU A 181 -24.69 -0.99 8.09
N SER A 182 -24.63 -0.42 9.30
CA SER A 182 -23.85 -0.97 10.40
C SER A 182 -24.39 -2.34 10.83
N ASP A 183 -25.71 -2.47 10.97
CA ASP A 183 -26.34 -3.75 11.31
C ASP A 183 -26.07 -4.82 10.22
N LEU A 184 -26.13 -4.43 8.94
CA LEU A 184 -25.78 -5.30 7.83
C LEU A 184 -24.30 -5.70 7.86
N ALA A 185 -23.40 -4.73 8.11
CA ALA A 185 -21.96 -4.94 8.20
C ALA A 185 -21.58 -5.93 9.31
N LEU A 186 -22.28 -5.90 10.46
CA LEU A 186 -22.04 -6.80 11.59
C LEU A 186 -22.76 -8.16 11.46
N SER A 187 -23.69 -8.29 10.51
CA SER A 187 -24.40 -9.54 10.23
C SER A 187 -23.64 -10.46 9.25
N ARG A 188 -24.20 -11.63 8.94
CA ARG A 188 -23.70 -12.52 7.85
C ARG A 188 -24.30 -12.18 6.47
N LYS A 189 -25.21 -11.22 6.37
CA LYS A 189 -25.91 -10.88 5.12
C LYS A 189 -24.95 -10.23 4.13
N THR A 190 -25.14 -10.50 2.84
CA THR A 190 -24.39 -9.87 1.75
C THR A 190 -25.28 -8.94 0.93
N ILE A 191 -24.69 -7.91 0.33
CA ILE A 191 -25.29 -7.09 -0.73
C ILE A 191 -24.64 -7.54 -2.05
N GLY A 192 -25.41 -7.83 -3.10
CA GLY A 192 -24.84 -8.26 -4.38
C GLY A 192 -25.79 -8.10 -5.58
N ASN A 193 -25.19 -8.01 -6.78
CA ASN A 193 -25.80 -8.02 -8.11
C ASN A 193 -27.17 -7.34 -8.23
N GLU A 194 -27.20 -6.03 -8.04
CA GLU A 194 -28.47 -5.30 -8.01
C GLU A 194 -29.02 -4.97 -9.40
N LEU A 195 -28.18 -4.95 -10.44
CA LEU A 195 -28.54 -4.27 -11.70
C LEU A 195 -28.04 -4.95 -12.98
N ILE A 196 -27.41 -6.13 -12.93
CA ILE A 196 -26.88 -6.76 -14.16
C ILE A 196 -27.88 -7.76 -14.72
N THR A 197 -28.41 -7.46 -15.90
CA THR A 197 -29.05 -8.45 -16.78
C THR A 197 -27.96 -9.19 -17.57
N GLU A 198 -28.17 -10.48 -17.89
CA GLU A 198 -27.16 -11.30 -18.60
C GLU A 198 -26.69 -10.68 -19.93
N ASP A 199 -27.50 -9.82 -20.54
CA ASP A 199 -27.25 -9.18 -21.84
C ASP A 199 -26.24 -8.01 -21.80
N GLU A 200 -25.91 -7.46 -20.62
CA GLU A 200 -24.95 -6.34 -20.48
C GLU A 200 -23.49 -6.79 -20.29
N LEU A 201 -23.23 -8.10 -20.44
CA LEU A 201 -21.94 -8.71 -20.14
C LEU A 201 -20.95 -8.56 -21.32
N ILE A 202 -20.34 -7.38 -21.51
CA ILE A 202 -19.01 -7.37 -22.13
C ILE A 202 -18.07 -8.12 -21.18
N PRO A 203 -17.26 -9.10 -21.64
CA PRO A 203 -16.23 -9.71 -20.81
C PRO A 203 -15.23 -8.63 -20.39
N PHE A 204 -15.21 -8.31 -19.10
CA PHE A 204 -14.14 -7.52 -18.51
C PHE A 204 -13.19 -8.50 -17.85
N GLU A 205 -12.01 -8.68 -18.43
CA GLU A 205 -11.00 -9.59 -17.90
C GLU A 205 -10.11 -8.85 -16.90
N PRO A 206 -9.89 -9.41 -15.69
CA PRO A 206 -8.97 -8.82 -14.74
C PRO A 206 -7.54 -8.83 -15.28
N PRO A 207 -6.71 -7.83 -14.92
CA PRO A 207 -5.33 -7.76 -15.38
C PRO A 207 -4.53 -8.95 -14.83
N LEU A 208 -3.54 -9.37 -15.63
CA LEU A 208 -2.59 -10.39 -15.20
C LEU A 208 -1.73 -9.86 -14.04
N ILE A 209 -1.75 -10.62 -12.94
CA ILE A 209 -0.89 -10.45 -11.77
C ILE A 209 0.19 -11.53 -11.85
N LYS A 210 1.46 -11.12 -11.92
CA LYS A 210 2.61 -12.01 -12.11
C LYS A 210 3.61 -11.86 -10.98
N SER A 211 4.21 -12.99 -10.60
CA SER A 211 5.32 -13.04 -9.63
C SER A 211 6.70 -12.77 -10.27
N TYR A 212 6.73 -12.48 -11.56
CA TYR A 212 7.93 -12.20 -12.34
C TYR A 212 7.67 -11.01 -13.28
N PRO A 213 8.72 -10.24 -13.62
CA PRO A 213 8.61 -9.11 -14.54
C PRO A 213 8.09 -9.55 -15.92
N PRO A 214 7.38 -8.68 -16.66
CA PRO A 214 6.87 -8.98 -17.99
C PRO A 214 7.95 -9.01 -19.08
N ILE A 215 9.19 -8.71 -18.73
CA ILE A 215 10.38 -8.75 -19.58
C ILE A 215 11.38 -9.77 -19.02
N ASP A 216 12.21 -10.35 -19.90
CA ASP A 216 13.27 -11.25 -19.48
C ASP A 216 14.46 -10.44 -18.97
N LEU A 217 14.69 -10.46 -17.65
CA LEU A 217 15.82 -9.81 -17.02
C LEU A 217 16.98 -10.80 -16.87
N PRO A 218 18.23 -10.37 -17.08
CA PRO A 218 19.39 -11.23 -16.86
C PRO A 218 19.48 -11.66 -15.39
N ASP A 219 19.84 -12.92 -15.17
CA ASP A 219 20.10 -13.45 -13.83
C ASP A 219 21.39 -12.83 -13.27
N ILE A 220 21.33 -12.35 -12.03
CA ILE A 220 22.46 -11.68 -11.38
C ILE A 220 23.74 -12.53 -11.30
N ARG A 221 23.62 -13.88 -11.32
CA ARG A 221 24.79 -14.78 -11.30
C ARG A 221 25.68 -14.65 -12.54
N ASN A 222 25.14 -14.12 -13.63
CA ASN A 222 25.87 -13.88 -14.86
C ASN A 222 26.47 -12.48 -14.94
N ALA A 223 26.22 -11.64 -13.92
CA ALA A 223 26.67 -10.27 -13.91
C ALA A 223 28.14 -10.18 -13.46
N ASN A 224 28.93 -9.39 -14.19
CA ASN A 224 30.22 -8.93 -13.69
C ASN A 224 30.00 -7.66 -12.87
N LEU A 225 30.07 -7.78 -11.54
CA LEU A 225 29.68 -6.75 -10.57
C LEU A 225 30.88 -6.35 -9.70
N ASP A 226 31.76 -5.54 -10.27
CA ASP A 226 32.81 -4.83 -9.53
C ASP A 226 32.32 -3.39 -9.26
N ASP A 227 32.50 -2.90 -8.03
CA ASP A 227 32.26 -1.52 -7.59
C ASP A 227 30.98 -0.84 -8.15
N PHE A 228 29.82 -1.26 -7.62
CA PHE A 228 28.51 -0.74 -8.03
C PHE A 228 27.67 -0.23 -6.85
N PHE A 229 26.71 0.64 -7.15
CA PHE A 229 25.68 1.08 -6.24
C PHE A 229 24.38 0.33 -6.50
N LEU A 230 23.81 -0.27 -5.46
CA LEU A 230 22.60 -1.06 -5.57
C LEU A 230 21.34 -0.19 -5.55
N ILE A 231 20.49 -0.34 -6.58
CA ILE A 231 19.17 0.28 -6.65
C ILE A 231 18.08 -0.77 -6.42
N HIS A 232 17.19 -0.48 -5.48
CA HIS A 232 16.05 -1.32 -5.16
C HIS A 232 14.75 -0.75 -5.77
N PRO A 233 13.77 -1.57 -6.18
CA PRO A 233 12.51 -1.08 -6.76
C PRO A 233 11.70 -0.16 -5.84
N TRP A 234 12.01 -0.10 -4.54
CA TRP A 234 11.38 0.81 -3.56
C TRP A 234 12.28 1.98 -3.12
N ASN A 235 13.46 2.12 -3.72
CA ASN A 235 14.41 3.19 -3.45
C ASN A 235 15.15 3.59 -4.73
N ILE A 236 14.39 3.93 -5.78
CA ILE A 236 14.92 4.13 -7.14
C ILE A 236 15.72 5.44 -7.26
N GLY A 237 15.22 6.51 -6.64
CA GLY A 237 15.78 7.85 -6.79
C GLY A 237 16.94 8.17 -5.83
N PHE A 238 17.34 7.25 -4.96
CA PHE A 238 18.42 7.50 -4.02
C PHE A 238 19.73 7.72 -4.75
N SER A 239 20.38 8.85 -4.47
CA SER A 239 21.73 9.15 -4.92
C SER A 239 22.38 10.11 -3.91
N ASP A 240 23.64 9.83 -3.59
CA ASP A 240 24.55 10.69 -2.84
C ASP A 240 25.79 11.01 -3.70
N GLU A 241 26.75 11.75 -3.16
CA GLU A 241 27.97 12.11 -3.91
C GLU A 241 28.77 10.88 -4.35
N THR A 242 28.79 9.83 -3.54
CA THR A 242 29.55 8.60 -3.81
C THR A 242 28.88 7.78 -4.91
N SER A 243 27.61 7.43 -4.73
CA SER A 243 26.80 6.64 -5.67
C SER A 243 26.59 7.32 -7.01
N SER A 244 26.65 8.66 -7.09
CA SER A 244 26.57 9.40 -8.36
C SER A 244 27.72 9.10 -9.33
N LYS A 245 28.86 8.63 -8.81
CA LYS A 245 30.07 8.29 -9.59
C LYS A 245 30.23 6.78 -9.80
N MET A 246 29.34 5.99 -9.22
CA MET A 246 29.35 4.52 -9.32
C MET A 246 28.39 4.05 -10.40
N ARG A 247 28.66 2.87 -10.96
CA ARG A 247 27.69 2.14 -11.78
C ARG A 247 26.47 1.78 -10.93
N LYS A 248 25.27 2.13 -11.36
CA LYS A 248 24.01 1.86 -10.66
C LYS A 248 23.38 0.58 -11.18
N VAL A 249 23.20 -0.40 -10.30
CA VAL A 249 22.66 -1.72 -10.66
C VAL A 249 21.34 -1.95 -9.94
N GLY A 250 20.27 -2.06 -10.72
CA GLY A 250 18.94 -2.40 -10.24
C GLY A 250 18.79 -3.90 -9.96
N ILE A 251 18.17 -4.28 -8.85
CA ILE A 251 17.87 -5.68 -8.55
C ILE A 251 16.38 -5.89 -8.26
N VAL A 252 15.76 -6.83 -8.97
CA VAL A 252 14.40 -7.32 -8.69
C VAL A 252 14.47 -8.67 -7.99
N PHE A 253 13.75 -8.83 -6.88
CA PHE A 253 13.77 -10.05 -6.06
C PHE A 253 12.58 -10.97 -6.35
N GLU A 254 12.80 -12.08 -7.05
CA GLU A 254 11.73 -13.01 -7.44
C GLU A 254 10.98 -13.59 -6.23
N GLU A 255 11.69 -13.99 -5.16
CA GLU A 255 11.06 -14.55 -3.95
C GLU A 255 10.08 -13.59 -3.29
N PHE A 256 10.38 -12.28 -3.31
CA PHE A 256 9.44 -11.28 -2.80
C PHE A 256 8.17 -11.28 -3.65
N HIS A 257 8.30 -11.30 -4.97
CA HIS A 257 7.17 -11.21 -5.89
C HIS A 257 6.37 -12.52 -6.00
N LYS A 258 6.92 -13.66 -5.61
CA LYS A 258 6.13 -14.89 -5.37
C LYS A 258 5.12 -14.71 -4.24
N LYS A 259 5.48 -13.98 -3.19
CA LYS A 259 4.59 -13.66 -2.07
C LYS A 259 3.71 -12.44 -2.36
N TRP A 260 4.25 -11.46 -3.07
CA TRP A 260 3.67 -10.15 -3.29
C TRP A 260 3.72 -9.80 -4.78
N PRO A 261 2.92 -10.50 -5.61
CA PRO A 261 2.97 -10.34 -7.05
C PRO A 261 2.40 -8.98 -7.46
N TRP A 262 2.80 -8.52 -8.64
CA TRP A 262 2.41 -7.22 -9.17
C TRP A 262 1.66 -7.36 -10.49
N SER A 263 0.78 -6.41 -10.76
CA SER A 263 0.13 -6.22 -12.05
C SER A 263 1.14 -5.79 -13.10
N THR A 264 0.81 -6.03 -14.36
CA THR A 264 1.65 -5.57 -15.49
C THR A 264 1.81 -4.05 -15.48
N VAL A 265 0.78 -3.28 -15.09
CA VAL A 265 0.85 -1.81 -14.98
C VAL A 265 1.90 -1.38 -13.96
N LYS A 266 1.91 -2.01 -12.78
CA LYS A 266 2.90 -1.72 -11.74
C LYS A 266 4.30 -2.11 -12.16
N TRP A 267 4.47 -3.31 -12.75
CA TRP A 267 5.74 -3.74 -13.31
C TRP A 267 6.31 -2.73 -14.31
N ASN A 268 5.50 -2.27 -15.26
CA ASN A 268 5.92 -1.33 -16.29
C ASN A 268 6.35 0.02 -15.69
N PHE A 269 5.62 0.55 -14.70
CA PHE A 269 6.00 1.78 -14.03
C PHE A 269 7.36 1.67 -13.34
N VAL A 270 7.55 0.58 -12.57
CA VAL A 270 8.76 0.37 -11.78
C VAL A 270 9.96 0.10 -12.67
N LEU A 271 9.84 -0.81 -13.64
CA LEU A 271 10.94 -1.16 -14.54
C LEU A 271 11.37 0.04 -15.38
N LYS A 272 10.42 0.81 -15.93
CA LYS A 272 10.74 2.05 -16.64
C LYS A 272 11.52 3.03 -15.75
N SER A 273 11.08 3.22 -14.50
CA SER A 273 11.77 4.11 -13.56
C SER A 273 13.16 3.60 -13.21
N MET A 274 13.34 2.27 -13.12
CA MET A 274 14.66 1.66 -12.90
C MET A 274 15.55 1.77 -14.14
N GLU A 275 15.02 1.63 -15.35
CA GLU A 275 15.77 1.81 -16.61
C GLU A 275 16.31 3.23 -16.76
N GLU A 276 15.57 4.23 -16.27
CA GLU A 276 16.02 5.62 -16.25
C GLU A 276 17.09 5.88 -15.17
N ALA A 277 17.11 5.08 -14.09
CA ALA A 277 17.96 5.30 -12.92
C ALA A 277 19.19 4.39 -12.83
N CYS A 278 19.21 3.26 -13.54
CA CYS A 278 20.22 2.21 -13.45
C CYS A 278 20.93 2.03 -14.79
N ASP A 279 22.22 1.68 -14.73
CA ASP A 279 22.98 1.25 -15.91
C ASP A 279 22.56 -0.17 -16.35
N ASP A 280 22.22 -1.03 -15.38
CA ASP A 280 21.78 -2.41 -15.60
C ASP A 280 20.70 -2.82 -14.60
N ILE A 281 19.84 -3.76 -14.99
CA ILE A 281 18.82 -4.34 -14.11
C ILE A 281 18.91 -5.86 -14.18
N PHE A 282 19.02 -6.51 -13.02
CA PHE A 282 19.07 -7.96 -12.90
C PHE A 282 17.88 -8.50 -12.09
N ILE A 283 17.53 -9.76 -12.37
CA ILE A 283 16.67 -10.55 -11.49
C ILE A 283 17.52 -11.39 -10.55
N CYS A 284 17.19 -11.29 -9.26
CA CYS A 284 17.71 -12.11 -8.19
C CYS A 284 16.63 -13.11 -7.78
N ARG A 285 16.90 -14.40 -8.01
CA ARG A 285 15.95 -15.47 -7.71
C ARG A 285 16.00 -15.92 -6.26
N ASP A 286 17.11 -15.68 -5.58
CA ASP A 286 17.27 -15.96 -4.14
C ASP A 286 18.30 -15.03 -3.53
N ALA A 287 18.04 -14.52 -2.33
CA ALA A 287 18.89 -13.54 -1.66
C ALA A 287 20.32 -14.06 -1.38
N SER A 288 20.55 -15.38 -1.34
CA SER A 288 21.91 -15.94 -1.23
C SER A 288 22.78 -15.68 -2.46
N GLN A 289 22.17 -15.43 -3.62
CA GLN A 289 22.89 -15.09 -4.86
C GLN A 289 23.60 -13.76 -4.72
N ILE A 290 22.96 -12.80 -4.04
CA ILE A 290 23.52 -11.48 -3.77
C ILE A 290 24.71 -11.58 -2.82
N GLY A 291 24.64 -12.38 -1.76
CA GLY A 291 25.75 -12.55 -0.82
C GLY A 291 27.05 -13.04 -1.47
N LYS A 292 26.95 -13.82 -2.57
CA LYS A 292 28.11 -14.23 -3.39
C LYS A 292 28.63 -13.12 -4.29
N CYS A 293 27.77 -12.21 -4.73
CA CYS A 293 28.12 -11.03 -5.54
C CYS A 293 28.55 -9.82 -4.69
N LEU A 294 28.18 -9.76 -3.41
CA LEU A 294 28.43 -8.65 -2.48
C LEU A 294 29.65 -8.83 -1.58
N SER A 295 30.62 -9.70 -1.92
CA SER A 295 31.88 -9.76 -1.18
C SER A 295 32.66 -8.42 -1.16
N THR A 296 32.23 -7.44 -1.96
CA THR A 296 32.87 -6.13 -2.16
C THR A 296 32.03 -4.92 -1.70
N TYR A 297 30.89 -5.09 -1.00
CA TYR A 297 30.08 -3.92 -0.61
C TYR A 297 29.41 -4.04 0.77
N ASN A 298 29.99 -3.35 1.75
CA ASN A 298 29.46 -3.16 3.11
C ASN A 298 29.44 -1.66 3.41
N GLN A 299 28.25 -1.03 3.38
CA GLN A 299 27.86 0.11 4.23
C GLN A 299 26.45 0.67 3.95
N HIS A 300 25.87 0.52 2.75
CA HIS A 300 24.64 1.25 2.39
C HIS A 300 23.31 0.48 2.53
N LEU A 301 23.34 -0.82 2.88
CA LEU A 301 22.11 -1.60 3.09
C LEU A 301 21.40 -1.24 4.40
N GLU A 302 22.08 -0.63 5.37
CA GLU A 302 21.50 -0.22 6.66
C GLU A 302 20.59 1.02 6.56
N GLU A 303 20.72 1.79 5.47
CA GLU A 303 19.96 3.05 5.23
C GLU A 303 18.70 2.84 4.38
N ILE A 304 18.48 1.64 3.84
CA ILE A 304 17.23 1.31 3.17
C ILE A 304 16.13 1.32 4.24
N PRO A 305 15.09 2.17 4.13
CA PRO A 305 14.03 2.26 5.13
C PRO A 305 13.47 0.86 5.39
N ARG A 306 13.69 0.35 6.60
CA ARG A 306 13.45 -1.01 7.06
C ARG A 306 12.26 -1.68 6.35
N PHE A 307 12.53 -2.32 5.23
CA PHE A 307 11.65 -3.32 4.62
C PHE A 307 12.08 -4.67 5.19
N PRO A 308 11.13 -5.54 5.58
CA PRO A 308 11.45 -6.72 6.36
C PRO A 308 12.00 -7.82 5.44
N PHE A 309 13.31 -7.82 5.26
CA PHE A 309 14.00 -9.10 5.24
C PHE A 309 14.30 -9.45 6.69
N ASP A 310 13.48 -10.33 7.29
CA ASP A 310 13.75 -10.97 8.59
C ASP A 310 15.02 -11.86 8.60
N ARG A 311 15.94 -11.69 7.64
CA ARG A 311 17.19 -12.48 7.58
C ARG A 311 18.45 -11.73 7.14
N VAL A 312 18.38 -10.51 6.62
CA VAL A 312 19.62 -9.79 6.22
C VAL A 312 20.27 -9.07 7.42
N ASN A 313 19.49 -8.66 8.41
CA ASN A 313 20.01 -7.91 9.57
C ASN A 313 20.69 -8.76 10.65
N MET A 314 20.58 -10.09 10.61
CA MET A 314 21.17 -10.95 11.66
C MET A 314 22.70 -11.04 11.58
N ILE A 315 23.34 -10.44 10.57
CA ILE A 315 24.80 -10.46 10.39
C ILE A 315 25.46 -9.15 10.85
N PHE A 316 24.72 -8.04 11.00
CA PHE A 316 25.34 -6.70 11.05
C PHE A 316 25.08 -5.86 12.31
N GLU A 317 24.30 -6.32 13.29
CA GLU A 317 24.16 -5.59 14.58
C GLU A 317 25.39 -5.79 15.49
N LYS A 318 26.52 -5.20 15.11
CA LYS A 318 27.59 -4.86 16.05
C LYS A 318 28.25 -3.55 15.63
N ASN A 319 27.76 -2.46 16.22
CA ASN A 319 28.37 -1.12 16.43
C ASN A 319 27.75 0.04 15.63
N ARG A 320 27.01 0.94 16.29
CA ARG A 320 27.51 2.20 16.91
C ARG A 320 26.41 3.25 17.08
N SER A 321 26.63 4.07 18.09
CA SER A 321 25.84 5.14 18.68
C SER A 321 25.90 6.47 17.90
N GLY A 322 24.76 7.16 17.78
CA GLY A 322 24.68 8.56 17.32
C GLY A 322 23.27 9.00 16.95
N THR A 323 22.32 9.01 17.90
CA THR A 323 20.88 9.15 17.58
C THR A 323 20.09 9.94 18.63
N THR A 324 20.53 11.16 18.99
CA THR A 324 19.88 11.90 20.10
C THR A 324 19.04 13.11 19.64
N ALA A 325 19.36 13.76 18.51
CA ALA A 325 18.64 14.99 18.09
C ALA A 325 17.43 14.73 17.17
N ILE A 326 17.57 13.84 16.18
CA ILE A 326 16.49 13.48 15.24
C ILE A 326 15.39 12.67 15.94
N LEU A 327 15.77 11.80 16.88
CA LEU A 327 14.84 11.04 17.72
C LEU A 327 13.99 11.96 18.60
N SER A 328 14.54 13.06 19.10
CA SER A 328 13.78 14.03 19.91
C SER A 328 12.70 14.74 19.08
N PHE A 329 13.03 15.16 17.85
CA PHE A 329 12.05 15.79 16.96
C PHE A 329 10.98 14.79 16.50
N PHE A 330 11.38 13.56 16.15
CA PHE A 330 10.43 12.49 15.81
C PHE A 330 9.54 12.09 17.00
N LEU A 331 10.07 12.02 18.21
CA LEU A 331 9.28 11.75 19.42
C LEU A 331 8.33 12.90 19.73
N GLU A 332 8.74 14.15 19.55
CA GLU A 332 7.89 15.31 19.77
C GLU A 332 6.77 15.42 18.72
N VAL A 333 7.06 15.03 17.47
CA VAL A 333 6.06 14.91 16.40
C VAL A 333 5.13 13.72 16.66
N LEU A 334 5.65 12.57 17.09
CA LEU A 334 4.85 11.40 17.48
C LEU A 334 3.97 11.71 18.71
N GLU A 335 4.45 12.45 19.70
CA GLU A 335 3.67 12.89 20.86
C GLU A 335 2.59 13.90 20.45
N LYS A 336 2.88 14.82 19.52
CA LYS A 336 1.88 15.74 18.93
C LYS A 336 0.83 14.99 18.13
N ILE A 337 1.22 13.98 17.35
CA ILE A 337 0.31 13.10 16.60
C ILE A 337 -0.53 12.25 17.58
N GLU A 338 0.07 11.64 18.60
CA GLU A 338 -0.67 10.90 19.63
C GLU A 338 -1.60 11.79 20.44
N LYS A 339 -1.21 13.04 20.72
CA LYS A 339 -2.05 14.03 21.38
C LYS A 339 -3.21 14.44 20.48
N GLN A 340 -2.97 14.78 19.22
CA GLN A 340 -4.03 15.06 18.24
C GLN A 340 -4.96 13.84 18.07
N LEU A 341 -4.43 12.62 18.08
CA LEU A 341 -5.22 11.40 18.03
C LEU A 341 -6.02 11.15 19.31
N ARG A 342 -5.49 11.50 20.49
CA ARG A 342 -6.23 11.50 21.77
C ARG A 342 -7.35 12.56 21.78
N ASP A 343 -7.08 13.75 21.25
CA ASP A 343 -8.03 14.85 21.17
C ASP A 343 -9.14 14.52 20.13
N ILE A 344 -8.77 13.91 19.00
CA ILE A 344 -9.72 13.34 18.02
C ILE A 344 -10.53 12.21 18.67
N LYS A 345 -9.90 11.31 19.44
CA LYS A 345 -10.60 10.22 20.15
C LYS A 345 -11.56 10.74 21.21
N GLN A 346 -11.26 11.87 21.87
CA GLN A 346 -12.19 12.57 22.78
C GLN A 346 -13.34 13.25 22.04
N LEU A 347 -13.09 13.85 20.87
CA LEU A 347 -14.15 14.40 20.00
C LEU A 347 -15.11 13.34 19.46
N PHE A 348 -14.64 12.10 19.28
CA PHE A 348 -15.45 10.96 18.79
C PHE A 348 -16.07 10.07 19.89
N MET A 349 -15.69 10.24 21.16
CA MET A 349 -16.33 9.57 22.31
C MET A 349 -17.44 10.41 22.97
N GLY A 350 -17.64 11.64 22.49
CA GLY A 350 -18.65 12.59 22.98
C GLY A 350 -19.91 12.72 22.10
N TRP A 351 -20.13 11.80 21.15
CA TRP A 351 -21.34 11.73 20.31
C TRP A 351 -21.90 10.32 20.28
#